data_AF-A0A521XWZ3-F1
#
_entry.id   AF-A0A521XWZ3-F1
#
_cell.length_a   1.000
_cell.length_b   1.000
_cell.length_c   1.000
_cell.angle_alpha   90.00
_cell.angle_beta   90.00
_cell.angle_gamma   90.00
#
_symmetry.space_group_name_H-M   'P 1'
#
loop_
_entity.id
_entity.type
_entity.pdbx_description
1 polymer ?
#
loop_
_entity_poly.entity_id
_entity_poly.type
_entity_poly.pdbx_seq_one_letter_code
_entity_poly.pdbx_strand_id
1 'polypeptide(L)'
;MDNNQNCPKGCTPRESFLMSLLNKVMKEYKTLLDFTRRNKPLKIVEITQLSMIPGETLFSIQLANKHCVMQLTAAEIISNGYDLNEFSDFHADMVRQAAQGKLIEFLKLTEKEPEYKIVSKKFNRDLNQYIFAIETKEQIRFDRTAEELAKDKNVLAYMCLQDI
;
A
#
# COMPACT_ATOMS: atom_id res chain seq x y z
N MET A 1 -47.02 -7.18 -29.85
CA MET A 1 -45.73 -7.59 -29.25
C MET A 1 -44.89 -6.34 -29.16
N ASP A 2 -45.04 -5.63 -28.05
CA ASP A 2 -44.46 -4.31 -27.81
C ASP A 2 -43.02 -4.44 -27.29
N ASN A 3 -42.04 -4.18 -28.16
CA ASN A 3 -40.66 -3.95 -27.75
C ASN A 3 -40.48 -2.46 -27.42
N ASN A 4 -40.88 -2.07 -26.21
CA ASN A 4 -40.54 -0.78 -25.63
C ASN A 4 -39.06 -0.76 -25.22
N GLN A 5 -38.17 -0.44 -26.16
CA GLN A 5 -36.82 0.04 -25.86
C GLN A 5 -36.90 1.52 -25.50
N ASN A 6 -36.94 1.81 -24.20
CA ASN A 6 -36.77 3.16 -23.66
C ASN A 6 -35.35 3.67 -23.96
N CYS A 7 -35.13 4.22 -25.16
CA CYS A 7 -34.05 5.19 -25.36
C CYS A 7 -34.46 6.51 -24.68
N PRO A 8 -33.62 7.11 -23.82
CA PRO A 8 -33.88 8.44 -23.30
C PRO A 8 -33.96 9.42 -24.48
N LYS A 9 -35.07 10.16 -24.57
CA LYS A 9 -35.34 11.14 -25.64
C LYS A 9 -34.19 12.15 -25.69
N GLY A 10 -33.39 12.12 -26.76
CA GLY A 10 -32.39 13.16 -27.05
C GLY A 10 -31.04 12.69 -27.57
N CYS A 11 -30.70 11.40 -27.48
CA CYS A 11 -29.40 10.91 -27.95
C CYS A 11 -29.45 10.40 -29.39
N THR A 12 -28.53 10.86 -30.24
CA THR A 12 -28.26 10.28 -31.55
C THR A 12 -27.84 8.80 -31.42
N PRO A 13 -28.01 7.97 -32.47
CA PRO A 13 -27.56 6.57 -32.44
C PRO A 13 -26.09 6.40 -32.04
N ARG A 14 -25.24 7.37 -32.42
CA ARG A 14 -23.83 7.43 -32.03
C ARG A 14 -23.64 7.69 -30.54
N GLU A 15 -24.40 8.61 -29.95
CA GLU A 15 -24.36 8.89 -28.51
C GLU A 15 -24.89 7.71 -27.69
N SER A 16 -25.95 7.04 -28.15
CA SER A 16 -26.43 5.82 -27.51
C SER A 16 -25.39 4.71 -27.52
N PHE A 17 -24.65 4.55 -28.62
CA PHE A 17 -23.55 3.60 -28.71
C PHE A 17 -22.39 3.98 -27.78
N LEU A 18 -22.00 5.25 -27.74
CA LEU A 18 -20.94 5.74 -26.85
C LEU A 18 -21.33 5.59 -25.37
N MET A 19 -22.58 5.87 -25.00
CA MET A 19 -23.08 5.67 -23.64
C MET A 19 -23.14 4.19 -23.25
N SER A 20 -23.51 3.31 -24.19
CA SER A 20 -23.44 1.86 -23.97
C SER A 20 -22.00 1.39 -23.78
N LEU A 21 -21.05 1.91 -24.57
CA LEU A 21 -19.64 1.58 -24.45
C LEU A 21 -19.07 2.09 -23.12
N LEU A 22 -19.39 3.33 -22.74
CA LEU A 22 -19.01 3.93 -21.46
C LEU A 22 -19.55 3.11 -20.29
N ASN A 23 -20.82 2.71 -20.32
CA ASN A 23 -21.41 1.87 -19.28
C ASN A 23 -20.73 0.51 -19.18
N LYS A 24 -20.31 -0.08 -20.31
CA LYS A 24 -19.56 -1.33 -20.34
C LYS A 24 -18.17 -1.17 -19.73
N VAL A 25 -17.44 -0.12 -20.11
CA VAL A 25 -16.12 0.22 -19.55
C VAL A 25 -16.23 0.49 -18.04
N MET A 26 -17.23 1.25 -17.61
CA MET A 26 -17.48 1.53 -16.19
C MET A 26 -17.81 0.26 -15.40
N LYS A 27 -18.56 -0.68 -15.99
CA LYS A 27 -18.87 -1.95 -15.37
C LYS A 27 -17.63 -2.84 -15.24
N GLU A 28 -16.82 -2.93 -16.29
CA GLU A 28 -15.54 -3.66 -16.28
C GLU A 28 -14.55 -3.05 -15.27
N TYR A 29 -14.45 -1.72 -15.23
CA TYR A 29 -13.64 -1.01 -14.25
C TYR A 29 -14.11 -1.25 -12.82
N LYS A 30 -15.43 -1.25 -12.57
CA LYS A 30 -16.00 -1.60 -11.26
C LYS A 30 -15.69 -3.04 -10.87
N THR A 31 -15.78 -3.99 -11.81
CA THR A 31 -15.39 -5.39 -11.59
C THR A 31 -13.90 -5.54 -11.33
N LEU A 32 -13.04 -4.79 -12.01
CA LEU A 32 -11.58 -4.77 -11.79
C LEU A 32 -11.23 -4.15 -10.42
N LEU A 33 -11.95 -3.09 -10.02
CA LEU A 33 -11.87 -2.51 -8.68
C LEU A 33 -12.35 -3.52 -7.63
N ASP A 34 -13.48 -4.18 -7.82
CA ASP A 34 -13.99 -5.19 -6.89
C ASP A 34 -13.06 -6.40 -6.80
N PHE A 35 -12.36 -6.74 -7.89
CA PHE A 35 -11.33 -7.78 -7.91
C PHE A 35 -10.05 -7.36 -7.17
N THR A 36 -9.60 -6.12 -7.34
CA THR A 36 -8.44 -5.58 -6.61
C THR A 36 -8.76 -5.28 -5.14
N ARG A 37 -10.00 -4.92 -4.82
CA ARG A 37 -10.55 -4.79 -3.45
C ARG A 37 -10.60 -6.12 -2.70
N ARG A 38 -10.88 -7.23 -3.40
CA ARG A 38 -10.97 -8.58 -2.82
C ARG A 38 -9.64 -9.15 -2.32
N ASN A 39 -8.52 -8.49 -2.59
CA ASN A 39 -7.19 -8.99 -2.24
C ASN A 39 -6.53 -8.32 -1.02
N LYS A 40 -7.23 -7.44 -0.28
CA LYS A 40 -6.92 -6.84 1.06
C LYS A 40 -6.86 -5.30 1.05
N PRO A 41 -7.98 -4.61 1.39
CA PRO A 41 -8.13 -3.15 1.24
C PRO A 41 -7.44 -2.30 2.33
N LEU A 42 -6.99 -2.90 3.43
CA LEU A 42 -6.35 -2.18 4.53
C LEU A 42 -4.82 -2.37 4.49
N LYS A 43 -4.10 -1.24 4.50
CA LYS A 43 -2.64 -1.22 4.51
C LYS A 43 -2.15 -0.45 5.73
N ILE A 44 -1.28 -1.06 6.53
CA ILE A 44 -0.54 -0.33 7.56
C ILE A 44 0.55 0.48 6.84
N VAL A 45 0.53 1.81 7.01
CA VAL A 45 1.46 2.74 6.35
C VAL A 45 2.46 3.36 7.30
N GLU A 46 2.11 3.42 8.58
CA GLU A 46 2.98 3.96 9.62
C GLU A 46 2.64 3.28 10.94
N ILE A 47 3.65 3.16 11.80
CA ILE A 47 3.53 2.65 13.16
C ILE A 47 4.01 3.77 14.08
N THR A 48 3.09 4.41 14.79
CA THR A 48 3.36 5.63 15.56
C THR A 48 3.13 5.38 17.05
N GLN A 49 3.68 4.29 17.61
CA GLN A 49 3.96 4.19 19.06
C GLN A 49 4.83 2.97 19.40
N LEU A 50 5.93 3.23 20.11
CA LEU A 50 6.88 2.26 20.69
C LEU A 50 6.72 2.21 22.23
N SER A 51 5.48 2.15 22.72
CA SER A 51 5.25 1.82 24.14
C SER A 51 5.43 0.30 24.31
N MET A 52 6.02 -0.13 25.43
CA MET A 52 6.17 -1.57 25.75
C MET A 52 4.84 -2.19 26.23
N ILE A 53 3.75 -1.44 26.23
CA ILE A 53 2.46 -1.87 26.75
C ILE A 53 1.73 -2.64 25.64
N PRO A 54 1.38 -3.92 25.85
CA PRO A 54 0.68 -4.73 24.86
C PRO A 54 -0.63 -4.07 24.41
N GLY A 55 -0.86 -4.00 23.10
CA GLY A 55 -2.10 -3.46 22.54
C GLY A 55 -2.13 -1.96 22.28
N GLU A 56 -1.20 -1.17 22.83
CA GLU A 56 -1.15 0.29 22.64
C GLU A 56 -0.41 0.73 21.37
N THR A 57 0.11 -0.21 20.57
CA THR A 57 0.77 0.15 19.32
C THR A 57 -0.23 0.81 18.37
N LEU A 58 0.01 2.09 18.07
CA LEU A 58 -0.80 2.87 17.16
C LEU A 58 -0.40 2.60 15.70
N PHE A 59 -1.35 2.16 14.90
CA PHE A 59 -1.19 1.95 13.47
C PHE A 59 -1.89 3.06 12.68
N SER A 60 -1.17 3.69 11.76
CA SER A 60 -1.78 4.45 10.68
C SER A 60 -2.17 3.48 9.58
N ILE A 61 -3.46 3.30 9.39
CA ILE A 61 -4.04 2.40 8.40
C ILE A 61 -4.62 3.22 7.26
N GLN A 62 -4.10 3.00 6.07
CA GLN A 62 -4.62 3.56 4.85
C GLN A 62 -5.60 2.58 4.20
N LEU A 63 -6.77 3.10 3.84
CA LEU A 63 -7.69 2.38 2.95
C LEU A 63 -7.16 2.51 1.51
N ALA A 64 -6.96 1.38 0.83
CA ALA A 64 -6.53 1.38 -0.57
C ALA A 64 -7.41 2.30 -1.43
N ASN A 65 -6.79 3.18 -2.21
CA ASN A 65 -7.42 4.17 -3.09
C ASN A 65 -8.21 5.32 -2.42
N LYS A 66 -7.99 5.59 -1.12
CA LYS A 66 -8.39 6.86 -0.50
C LYS A 66 -7.17 7.55 0.11
N HIS A 67 -7.14 8.88 0.07
CA HIS A 67 -6.26 9.69 0.92
C HIS A 67 -6.78 9.73 2.37
N CYS A 68 -7.42 8.64 2.81
CA CYS A 68 -7.98 8.50 4.13
C CYS A 68 -7.04 7.60 4.93
N VAL A 69 -6.43 8.18 5.94
CA VAL A 69 -5.63 7.48 6.94
C VAL A 69 -6.42 7.52 8.24
N MET A 70 -6.62 6.36 8.83
CA MET A 70 -7.18 6.24 10.18
C MET A 70 -6.08 5.78 11.12
N GLN A 71 -6.15 6.21 12.38
CA GLN A 71 -5.23 5.79 13.41
C GLN A 71 -6.01 4.90 14.38
N LEU A 72 -5.56 3.65 14.52
CA LEU A 72 -6.16 2.68 15.42
C LEU A 72 -5.06 1.93 16.16
N THR A 73 -5.27 1.70 17.45
CA THR A 73 -4.39 0.85 18.25
C THR A 73 -4.62 -0.63 17.94
N ALA A 74 -3.60 -1.47 18.17
CA ALA A 74 -3.74 -2.91 18.04
C ALA A 74 -4.90 -3.47 18.89
N ALA A 75 -5.10 -2.92 20.10
CA ALA A 75 -6.22 -3.27 20.97
C ALA A 75 -7.58 -2.88 20.37
N GLU A 76 -7.70 -1.70 19.77
CA GLU A 76 -8.95 -1.27 19.12
C GLU A 76 -9.28 -2.10 17.89
N ILE A 77 -8.28 -2.50 17.09
CA ILE A 77 -8.50 -3.34 15.91
C ILE A 77 -9.07 -4.70 16.33
N ILE A 78 -8.52 -5.31 17.38
CA ILE A 78 -8.95 -6.62 17.87
C ILE A 78 -10.27 -6.54 18.65
N SER A 79 -10.41 -5.56 19.55
CA SER A 79 -11.59 -5.46 20.42
C SER A 79 -12.85 -5.00 19.68
N ASN A 80 -12.71 -4.15 18.66
CA ASN A 80 -13.83 -3.70 17.83
C ASN A 80 -14.19 -4.69 16.70
N GLY A 81 -13.51 -5.84 16.62
CA GLY A 81 -13.86 -6.91 15.69
C GLY A 81 -13.59 -6.57 14.22
N TYR A 82 -12.57 -5.76 13.92
CA TYR A 82 -12.15 -5.54 12.53
C TYR A 82 -11.71 -6.87 11.92
N ASP A 83 -12.13 -7.13 10.68
CA ASP A 83 -11.76 -8.35 9.98
C ASP A 83 -10.28 -8.28 9.55
N LEU A 84 -9.43 -9.05 10.24
CA LEU A 84 -8.01 -9.15 9.91
C LEU A 84 -7.76 -9.70 8.50
N ASN A 85 -8.75 -10.35 7.88
CA ASN A 85 -8.66 -10.79 6.49
C ASN A 85 -8.70 -9.62 5.50
N GLU A 86 -9.06 -8.41 5.94
CA GLU A 86 -8.97 -7.19 5.13
C GLU A 86 -7.54 -6.63 5.04
N PHE A 87 -6.60 -7.15 5.84
CA PHE A 87 -5.18 -6.82 5.81
C PHE A 87 -4.37 -7.89 5.08
N SER A 88 -3.20 -7.55 4.53
CA SER A 88 -2.17 -8.53 4.12
C SER A 88 -1.91 -9.55 5.24
N ASP A 89 -1.57 -10.80 4.92
CA ASP A 89 -1.28 -11.79 5.97
C ASP A 89 -0.18 -11.30 6.92
N PHE A 90 0.81 -10.61 6.34
CA PHE A 90 1.86 -9.91 7.08
C PHE A 90 1.32 -8.81 8.01
N HIS A 91 0.44 -7.92 7.53
CA HIS A 91 -0.14 -6.86 8.37
C HIS A 91 -1.10 -7.43 9.43
N ALA A 92 -1.85 -8.47 9.10
CA ALA A 92 -2.70 -9.17 10.07
C ALA A 92 -1.85 -9.76 11.20
N ASP A 93 -0.72 -10.40 10.88
CA ASP A 93 0.22 -10.90 11.87
C ASP A 93 0.88 -9.75 12.66
N MET A 94 1.23 -8.65 12.00
CA MET A 94 1.75 -7.46 12.66
C MET A 94 0.80 -6.94 13.76
N VAL A 95 -0.50 -6.83 13.46
CA VAL A 95 -1.53 -6.43 14.44
C VAL A 95 -1.62 -7.43 15.59
N ARG A 96 -1.63 -8.74 15.29
CA ARG A 96 -1.67 -9.80 16.31
C ARG A 96 -0.47 -9.73 17.25
N GLN A 97 0.73 -9.56 16.71
CA GLN A 97 1.96 -9.49 17.50
C GLN A 97 2.02 -8.20 18.33
N ALA A 98 1.53 -7.09 17.80
CA ALA A 98 1.42 -5.83 18.54
C ALA A 98 0.44 -5.91 19.73
N ALA A 99 -0.69 -6.56 19.55
CA ALA A 99 -1.63 -6.81 20.65
C ALA A 99 -1.04 -7.72 21.75
N GLN A 100 -0.09 -8.58 21.40
CA GLN A 100 0.62 -9.44 22.35
C GLN A 100 1.88 -8.79 22.94
N GLY A 101 2.24 -7.56 22.54
CA GLY A 101 3.47 -6.90 22.97
C GLY A 101 4.75 -7.48 22.35
N LYS A 102 4.63 -8.32 21.31
CA LYS A 102 5.74 -9.03 20.64
C LYS A 102 6.13 -8.43 19.29
N LEU A 103 5.58 -7.27 18.94
CA LEU A 103 5.82 -6.64 17.64
C LEU A 103 7.31 -6.43 17.35
N ILE A 104 8.09 -5.99 18.34
CA ILE A 104 9.53 -5.73 18.16
C ILE A 104 10.29 -7.02 17.81
N GLU A 105 9.99 -8.12 18.49
CA GLU A 105 10.60 -9.42 18.21
C GLU A 105 10.19 -9.94 16.84
N PHE A 106 8.90 -9.81 16.50
CA PHE A 106 8.38 -10.18 15.19
C PHE A 106 9.06 -9.41 14.06
N LEU A 107 9.17 -8.08 14.19
CA LEU A 107 9.84 -7.24 13.19
C LEU A 107 11.31 -7.63 13.03
N LYS A 108 12.03 -7.86 14.14
CA LYS A 108 13.42 -8.34 14.11
C LYS A 108 13.58 -9.71 13.45
N LEU A 109 12.63 -10.62 13.65
CA LEU A 109 12.64 -11.95 13.02
C LEU A 109 12.30 -11.90 11.53
N THR A 110 11.54 -10.88 11.10
CA THR A 110 11.21 -10.65 9.69
C THR A 110 12.24 -9.81 8.94
N GLU A 111 13.06 -9.04 9.65
CA GLU A 111 14.21 -8.33 9.07
C GLU A 111 15.27 -9.35 8.65
N LYS A 112 15.28 -9.71 7.36
CA LYS A 112 16.52 -10.17 6.73
C LYS A 112 17.55 -9.06 6.93
N GLU A 113 18.75 -9.39 7.41
CA GLU A 113 19.81 -8.38 7.53
C GLU A 113 19.99 -7.68 6.16
N PRO A 114 19.64 -6.39 6.05
CA PRO A 114 19.56 -5.72 4.77
C PRO A 114 20.95 -5.64 4.16
N GLU A 115 21.06 -6.02 2.90
CA GLU A 115 22.31 -5.94 2.15
C GLU A 115 22.55 -4.50 1.68
N TYR A 116 21.48 -3.73 1.51
CA TYR A 116 21.47 -2.35 1.03
C TYR A 116 20.73 -1.42 2.01
N LYS A 117 21.28 -0.23 2.23
CA LYS A 117 20.70 0.82 3.09
C LYS A 117 20.76 2.18 2.42
N ILE A 118 19.70 2.99 2.53
CA ILE A 118 19.75 4.39 2.09
C ILE A 118 20.44 5.22 3.17
N VAL A 119 21.60 5.79 2.85
CA VAL A 119 22.38 6.60 3.79
C VAL A 119 22.13 8.10 3.63
N SER A 120 21.71 8.54 2.45
CA SER A 120 21.30 9.94 2.26
C SER A 120 20.38 10.11 1.06
N LYS A 121 19.60 11.20 1.09
CA LYS A 121 18.73 11.65 0.00
C LYS A 121 19.06 13.10 -0.32
N LYS A 122 19.42 13.40 -1.56
CA LYS A 122 19.73 14.75 -2.03
C LYS A 122 18.88 15.09 -3.24
N PHE A 123 18.31 16.30 -3.25
CA PHE A 123 17.60 16.79 -4.42
C PHE A 123 18.59 17.39 -5.42
N ASN A 124 18.68 16.82 -6.62
CA ASN A 124 19.47 17.38 -7.70
C ASN A 124 18.61 18.34 -8.52
N ARG A 125 18.97 19.62 -8.53
CA ARG A 125 18.23 20.68 -9.22
C ARG A 125 18.30 20.57 -10.74
N ASP A 126 19.45 20.13 -11.28
CA ASP A 126 19.67 20.05 -12.72
C ASP A 126 18.83 18.93 -13.34
N LEU A 127 18.66 17.83 -12.60
CA LEU A 127 17.85 16.69 -13.00
C LEU A 127 16.39 16.77 -12.50
N ASN A 128 16.08 17.77 -11.67
CA ASN A 128 14.78 17.96 -11.02
C ASN A 128 14.24 16.68 -10.32
N GLN A 129 15.12 15.91 -9.68
CA GLN A 129 14.77 14.65 -9.01
C GLN A 129 15.66 14.36 -7.80
N TYR A 130 15.19 13.44 -6.94
CA TYR A 130 15.97 12.96 -5.81
C TYR A 130 16.97 11.88 -6.23
N ILE A 131 18.19 12.02 -5.71
CA ILE A 131 19.27 11.03 -5.77
C ILE A 131 19.43 10.43 -4.37
N PHE A 132 19.42 9.11 -4.31
CA PHE A 132 19.59 8.32 -3.11
C PHE A 132 20.99 7.71 -3.11
N ALA A 133 21.73 7.96 -2.04
CA ALA A 133 22.99 7.28 -1.79
C ALA A 133 22.70 5.98 -1.05
N ILE A 134 23.09 4.86 -1.64
CA ILE A 134 22.87 3.52 -1.12
C ILE A 134 24.22 2.95 -0.69
N GLU A 135 24.25 2.38 0.51
CA GLU A 135 25.42 1.70 1.08
C GLU A 135 25.15 0.21 1.18
N THR A 136 26.12 -0.61 0.75
CA THR A 136 26.07 -2.07 0.94
C THR A 136 26.63 -2.48 2.30
N LYS A 137 26.41 -3.74 2.73
CA LYS A 137 27.10 -4.32 3.90
C LYS A 137 28.63 -4.20 3.84
N GLU A 138 29.20 -4.22 2.65
CA GLU A 138 30.64 -4.06 2.40
C GLU A 138 31.09 -2.58 2.39
N GLN A 139 30.22 -1.65 2.81
CA GLN A 139 30.46 -0.19 2.84
C GLN A 139 30.70 0.42 1.45
N ILE A 140 30.30 -0.28 0.38
CA ILE A 140 30.35 0.25 -0.98
C ILE A 140 29.17 1.21 -1.16
N ARG A 141 29.46 2.43 -1.61
CA ARG A 141 28.45 3.47 -1.81
C ARG A 141 28.22 3.74 -3.28
N PHE A 142 26.94 3.82 -3.67
CA PHE A 142 26.55 4.20 -5.02
C PHE A 142 25.28 5.04 -5.00
N ASP A 143 25.18 5.94 -5.98
CA ASP A 143 24.05 6.84 -6.13
C ASP A 143 23.07 6.31 -7.17
N ARG A 144 21.78 6.39 -6.86
CA ARG A 144 20.67 6.00 -7.76
C ARG A 144 19.53 7.00 -7.68
N THR A 145 18.85 7.18 -8.80
CA THR A 145 17.55 7.86 -8.86
C THR A 145 16.42 6.93 -8.42
N ALA A 146 15.24 7.50 -8.12
CA ALA A 146 14.05 6.70 -7.81
C ALA A 146 13.69 5.74 -8.96
N GLU A 147 13.80 6.21 -10.20
CA GLU A 147 13.46 5.40 -11.39
C GLU A 147 14.41 4.23 -11.60
N GLU A 148 15.70 4.41 -11.33
CA GLU A 148 16.69 3.33 -11.41
C GLU A 148 16.49 2.31 -10.30
N LEU A 149 16.24 2.78 -9.07
CA LEU A 149 15.89 1.92 -7.93
C LEU A 149 14.65 1.09 -8.20
N ALA A 150 13.60 1.70 -8.75
CA ALA A 150 12.35 1.01 -9.08
C ALA A 150 12.52 -0.14 -10.08
N LYS A 151 13.57 -0.09 -10.92
CA LYS A 151 13.90 -1.13 -11.91
C LYS A 151 14.80 -2.23 -11.33
N ASP A 152 15.56 -1.93 -10.29
CA ASP A 152 16.48 -2.88 -9.65
C ASP A 152 15.79 -3.69 -8.55
N LYS A 153 15.15 -4.79 -8.97
CA LYS A 153 14.43 -5.70 -8.08
C LYS A 153 15.33 -6.33 -7.02
N ASN A 154 16.63 -6.48 -7.28
CA ASN A 154 17.55 -7.08 -6.33
C ASN A 154 17.80 -6.11 -5.18
N VAL A 155 18.18 -4.87 -5.50
CA VAL A 155 18.39 -3.85 -4.48
C VAL A 155 17.13 -3.67 -3.62
N LEU A 156 15.95 -3.57 -4.23
CA LEU A 156 14.68 -3.44 -3.51
C LEU A 156 14.35 -4.66 -2.62
N ALA A 157 14.67 -5.88 -3.06
CA ALA A 157 14.36 -7.09 -2.30
C ALA A 157 15.24 -7.27 -1.05
N TYR A 158 16.41 -6.64 -1.02
CA TYR A 158 17.39 -6.73 0.06
C TYR A 158 17.67 -5.39 0.75
N MET A 159 16.82 -4.39 0.51
CA MET A 159 16.85 -3.09 1.18
C MET A 159 16.08 -3.14 2.50
N CYS A 160 16.47 -2.30 3.46
CA CYS A 160 15.74 -2.18 4.72
C CYS A 160 14.29 -1.73 4.47
N LEU A 161 13.32 -2.36 5.14
CA LEU A 161 11.89 -2.01 5.05
C LEU A 161 11.60 -0.54 5.38
N GLN A 162 12.43 0.07 6.23
CA GLN A 162 12.31 1.48 6.62
C GLN A 162 12.72 2.45 5.50
N ASP A 163 13.50 1.95 4.53
CA ASP A 163 14.05 2.74 3.42
C ASP A 163 13.22 2.58 2.11
N ILE A 164 12.28 1.62 2.06
CA ILE A 164 11.36 1.35 0.92
C ILE A 164 10.07 2.15 1.07
#